data_AF-A0A6A7SDY3-F1
#
_entry.id   AF-A0A6A7SDY3-F1
#
_cell.length_a   1.000
_cell.length_b   1.000
_cell.length_c   1.000
_cell.angle_alpha   90.00
_cell.angle_beta   90.00
_cell.angle_gamma   90.00
#
_symmetry.space_group_name_H-M   'P 1'
#
loop_
_entity.id
_entity.type
_entity.pdbx_description
1 polymer ?
#
loop_
_entity_poly.entity_id
_entity_poly.type
_entity_poly.pdbx_seq_one_letter_code
_entity_poly.pdbx_strand_id
1 'polypeptide(L)'
;MTRAMIYTRFERFWHWSQAVLILSLLFTGFEVHGSYSVLGFGAAARAHTFAAWLLVALWVFVIFWFAVTGEWRQFLPTTDRLGAVIRYYLVGTFTGEPHPFRRTTRAKHNPLQRLTYLVLKLAITPLVWGSGLLYLFYNRWAHTGFAGLELGAVALVHTAAAFLMLAFVIAHVYMATMGRTIFSLLKPMITGYEDPER
;
A
#
# COMPACT_ATOMS: atom_id res chain seq x y z
N MET A 1 27.70 11.27 -16.63
CA MET A 1 26.31 11.66 -16.30
C MET A 1 25.98 11.13 -14.91
N THR A 2 25.54 12.00 -14.02
CA THR A 2 25.44 11.73 -12.57
C THR A 2 24.12 11.03 -12.25
N ARG A 3 24.18 9.90 -11.52
CA ARG A 3 22.98 9.19 -11.02
C ARG A 3 22.15 10.13 -10.13
N ALA A 4 20.85 10.22 -10.37
CA ALA A 4 19.95 11.00 -9.52
C ALA A 4 19.42 10.11 -8.38
N MET A 5 19.53 10.57 -7.13
CA MET A 5 18.90 9.90 -5.99
C MET A 5 17.40 10.22 -6.01
N ILE A 6 16.57 9.19 -6.14
CA ILE A 6 15.11 9.32 -6.16
C ILE A 6 14.49 8.91 -4.83
N TYR A 7 15.04 7.87 -4.20
CA TYR A 7 14.57 7.35 -2.92
C TYR A 7 15.71 7.28 -1.91
N THR A 8 15.52 7.91 -0.76
CA THR A 8 16.41 7.87 0.40
C THR A 8 16.47 6.46 1.00
N ARG A 9 17.47 6.20 1.85
CA ARG A 9 17.59 4.91 2.56
C ARG A 9 16.37 4.62 3.44
N PHE A 10 15.86 5.66 4.12
CA PHE A 10 14.70 5.55 4.99
C PHE A 10 13.42 5.21 4.20
N GLU A 11 13.16 5.91 3.09
CA GLU A 11 11.98 5.62 2.25
C GLU A 11 11.97 4.17 1.76
N ARG A 12 13.13 3.63 1.35
CA ARG A 12 13.23 2.23 0.92
C ARG A 12 13.03 1.25 2.07
N PHE A 13 13.67 1.50 3.22
CA PHE A 13 13.50 0.67 4.42
C PHE A 13 12.03 0.61 4.85
N TRP A 14 11.38 1.77 4.94
CA TRP A 14 9.97 1.86 5.28
C TRP A 14 9.10 1.09 4.30
N HIS A 15 9.28 1.33 2.99
CA HIS A 15 8.50 0.67 1.96
C HIS A 15 8.60 -0.86 2.05
N TRP A 16 9.82 -1.40 2.10
CA TRP A 16 10.03 -2.86 2.13
C TRP A 16 9.55 -3.49 3.43
N SER A 17 9.75 -2.81 4.56
CA SER A 17 9.19 -3.26 5.85
C SER A 17 7.67 -3.33 5.80
N GLN A 18 7.03 -2.29 5.27
CA GLN A 18 5.58 -2.26 5.09
C GLN A 18 5.09 -3.34 4.13
N ALA A 19 5.79 -3.56 3.01
CA ALA A 19 5.44 -4.59 2.04
C ALA A 19 5.47 -5.99 2.67
N VAL A 20 6.54 -6.34 3.41
CA VAL A 20 6.66 -7.62 4.11
C VAL A 20 5.54 -7.80 5.13
N LEU A 21 5.21 -6.76 5.91
CA LEU A 21 4.13 -6.82 6.89
C LEU A 21 2.75 -6.99 6.24
N ILE A 22 2.45 -6.26 5.17
CA ILE A 22 1.17 -6.41 4.44
C ILE A 22 1.04 -7.81 3.84
N LEU A 23 2.10 -8.35 3.24
CA LEU A 23 2.09 -9.71 2.70
C LEU A 23 1.92 -10.76 3.81
N SER A 24 2.56 -10.54 4.96
CA SER A 24 2.40 -11.42 6.14
C SER A 24 0.97 -11.39 6.68
N LEU A 25 0.34 -10.21 6.71
CA LEU A 25 -1.07 -10.03 7.09
C LEU A 25 -2.01 -10.73 6.10
N LEU A 26 -1.79 -10.58 4.80
CA LEU A 26 -2.58 -11.28 3.77
C LEU A 26 -2.45 -12.80 3.93
N PHE A 27 -1.22 -13.30 4.07
CA PHE A 27 -0.94 -14.73 4.27
C PHE A 27 -1.66 -15.26 5.51
N THR A 28 -1.38 -14.69 6.68
CA THR A 28 -2.02 -15.13 7.93
C THR A 28 -3.53 -14.91 7.93
N GLY A 29 -4.05 -13.91 7.21
CA GLY A 29 -5.49 -13.66 7.07
C GLY A 29 -6.20 -14.77 6.28
N PHE A 30 -5.65 -15.22 5.15
CA PHE A 30 -6.19 -16.35 4.40
C PHE A 30 -6.20 -17.64 5.22
N GLU A 31 -5.16 -17.85 6.04
CA GLU A 31 -5.09 -19.00 6.94
C GLU A 31 -6.12 -18.93 8.08
N VAL A 32 -6.32 -17.76 8.68
CA VAL A 32 -7.39 -17.54 9.68
C VAL A 32 -8.78 -17.82 9.09
N HIS A 33 -8.97 -17.54 7.80
CA HIS A 33 -10.19 -17.90 7.06
C HIS A 33 -10.26 -19.37 6.60
N GLY A 34 -9.25 -20.19 6.90
CA GLY A 34 -9.24 -21.61 6.59
C GLY A 34 -8.92 -21.96 5.14
N SER A 35 -8.33 -21.05 4.36
CA SER A 35 -7.94 -21.33 2.96
C SER A 35 -6.84 -22.39 2.86
N TYR A 36 -6.03 -22.54 3.92
CA TYR A 36 -4.97 -23.53 4.08
C TYR A 36 -4.60 -23.64 5.57
N SER A 37 -3.71 -24.58 5.92
CA SER A 37 -3.32 -24.87 7.31
C SER A 37 -1.81 -25.12 7.45
N VAL A 38 -1.00 -24.06 7.29
CA VAL A 38 0.47 -24.11 7.38
C VAL A 38 0.94 -23.92 8.83
N LEU A 39 0.39 -22.95 9.55
CA LEU A 39 0.66 -22.61 10.95
C LEU A 39 -0.43 -23.16 11.91
N GLY A 40 -1.65 -23.31 11.41
CA GLY A 40 -2.86 -23.57 12.19
C GLY A 40 -3.49 -22.28 12.75
N PHE A 41 -4.83 -22.29 12.92
CA PHE A 41 -5.64 -21.10 13.25
C PHE A 41 -5.06 -20.25 14.39
N GLY A 42 -4.73 -20.86 15.53
CA GLY A 42 -4.25 -20.12 16.70
C GLY A 42 -2.90 -19.43 16.48
N ALA A 43 -1.97 -20.06 15.76
CA ALA A 43 -0.67 -19.47 15.45
C ALA A 43 -0.81 -18.39 14.36
N ALA A 44 -1.62 -18.65 13.33
CA ALA A 44 -1.92 -17.67 12.29
C ALA A 44 -2.57 -16.41 12.86
N ALA A 45 -3.57 -16.54 13.73
CA ALA A 45 -4.22 -15.40 14.38
C ALA A 45 -3.24 -14.57 15.22
N ARG A 46 -2.37 -15.22 16.03
CA ARG A 46 -1.34 -14.52 16.81
C ARG A 46 -0.33 -13.80 15.90
N ALA A 47 0.14 -14.47 14.85
CA ALA A 47 1.07 -13.89 13.89
C ALA A 47 0.43 -12.69 13.16
N HIS A 48 -0.85 -12.80 12.78
CA HIS A 48 -1.62 -11.73 12.16
C HIS A 48 -1.71 -10.51 13.08
N THR A 49 -2.14 -10.71 14.33
CA THR A 49 -2.23 -9.62 15.33
C THR A 49 -0.86 -8.99 15.60
N PHE A 50 0.20 -9.79 15.70
CA PHE A 50 1.55 -9.27 15.91
C PHE A 50 2.06 -8.45 14.71
N ALA A 51 1.85 -8.93 13.48
CA ALA A 51 2.18 -8.20 12.27
C ALA A 51 1.39 -6.89 12.15
N ALA A 52 0.13 -6.88 12.58
CA ALA A 52 -0.68 -5.66 12.63
C ALA A 52 -0.06 -4.64 13.60
N TRP A 53 0.27 -5.03 14.82
CA TRP A 53 0.92 -4.11 15.78
C TRP A 53 2.29 -3.61 15.31
N LEU A 54 3.09 -4.46 14.66
CA LEU A 54 4.34 -4.04 14.02
C LEU A 54 4.11 -2.99 12.93
N LEU A 55 3.04 -3.15 12.14
CA LEU A 55 2.67 -2.18 11.11
C LEU A 55 2.23 -0.84 11.72
N VAL A 56 1.47 -0.85 12.82
CA VAL A 56 1.16 0.38 13.60
C VAL A 56 2.44 1.05 14.07
N ALA A 57 3.36 0.30 14.67
CA ALA A 57 4.63 0.83 15.17
C ALA A 57 5.44 1.47 14.03
N LEU A 58 5.54 0.79 12.87
CA LEU A 58 6.19 1.33 11.68
C LEU A 58 5.55 2.65 11.23
N TRP A 59 4.21 2.74 11.23
CA TRP A 59 3.50 3.97 10.85
C TRP A 59 3.74 5.12 11.81
N VAL A 60 3.83 4.88 13.11
CA VAL A 60 4.19 5.91 14.09
C VAL A 60 5.56 6.51 13.76
N PHE A 61 6.57 5.67 13.46
CA PHE A 61 7.89 6.16 13.05
C PHE A 61 7.85 6.96 11.75
N VAL A 62 7.04 6.52 10.80
CA VAL A 62 6.91 7.18 9.48
C VAL A 62 6.19 8.52 9.59
N ILE A 63 5.13 8.61 10.39
CA ILE A 63 4.42 9.86 10.66
C ILE A 63 5.37 10.85 11.35
N PHE A 64 6.11 10.39 12.35
CA PHE A 64 7.13 11.21 13.01
C PHE A 64 8.19 11.70 12.00
N TRP A 65 8.71 10.82 11.16
CA TRP A 65 9.68 11.20 10.13
C TRP A 65 9.12 12.22 9.13
N PHE A 66 7.88 12.04 8.66
CA PHE A 66 7.22 13.00 7.77
C PHE A 66 7.05 14.37 8.43
N ALA A 67 6.71 14.40 9.73
CA ALA A 67 6.58 15.63 10.48
C ALA A 67 7.92 16.36 10.62
N VAL A 68 9.01 15.64 10.91
CA VAL A 68 10.34 16.23 11.10
C VAL A 68 10.98 16.68 9.79
N THR A 69 10.80 15.93 8.70
CA THR A 69 11.45 16.21 7.40
C THR A 69 10.66 17.16 6.49
N GLY A 70 9.36 17.33 6.74
CA GLY A 70 8.49 18.12 5.85
C GLY A 70 8.17 17.44 4.51
N GLU A 71 8.59 16.18 4.34
CA GLU A 71 8.37 15.38 3.13
C GLU A 71 6.89 15.09 2.87
N TRP A 72 5.97 15.39 3.81
CA TRP A 72 4.53 15.29 3.59
C TRP A 72 4.02 16.18 2.44
N ARG A 73 4.72 17.29 2.16
CA ARG A 73 4.35 18.26 1.09
C ARG A 73 4.32 17.65 -0.31
N GLN A 74 5.06 16.56 -0.55
CA GLN A 74 5.06 15.86 -1.84
C GLN A 74 3.79 15.03 -2.10
N PHE A 75 2.92 14.87 -1.10
CA PHE A 75 1.69 14.07 -1.17
C PHE A 75 0.42 14.91 -1.35
N LEU A 76 0.53 16.23 -1.59
CA LEU A 76 -0.63 17.08 -1.88
C LEU A 76 -1.28 16.63 -3.21
N PRO A 77 -2.58 16.26 -3.21
CA PRO A 77 -3.24 15.74 -4.41
C PRO A 77 -3.43 16.83 -5.47
N THR A 78 -3.34 16.44 -6.75
CA THR A 78 -3.79 17.24 -7.91
C THR A 78 -4.44 16.30 -8.92
N THR A 79 -5.49 16.77 -9.57
CA THR A 79 -6.28 16.05 -10.58
C THR A 79 -5.82 16.31 -12.01
N ASP A 80 -4.77 17.14 -12.20
CA ASP A 80 -4.28 17.49 -13.53
C ASP A 80 -3.81 16.25 -14.31
N ARG A 81 -4.31 16.13 -15.55
CA ARG A 81 -3.98 15.07 -16.53
C ARG A 81 -4.39 13.63 -16.15
N LEU A 82 -5.29 13.45 -15.18
CA LEU A 82 -5.77 12.12 -14.77
C LEU A 82 -6.36 11.30 -15.94
N GLY A 83 -7.24 11.90 -16.74
CA GLY A 83 -7.86 11.22 -17.89
C GLY A 83 -6.86 10.78 -18.96
N ALA A 84 -5.81 11.58 -19.21
CA ALA A 84 -4.76 11.24 -20.18
C ALA A 84 -3.94 10.02 -19.73
N VAL A 85 -3.73 9.87 -18.42
CA VAL A 85 -2.95 8.75 -17.84
C VAL A 85 -3.78 7.48 -17.78
N ILE A 86 -5.09 7.59 -17.51
CA ILE A 86 -6.01 6.44 -17.62
C ILE A 86 -6.01 5.89 -19.05
N ARG A 87 -6.18 6.78 -20.06
CA ARG A 87 -6.13 6.37 -21.48
C ARG A 87 -4.79 5.73 -21.85
N TYR A 88 -3.69 6.26 -21.33
CA TYR A 88 -2.36 5.71 -21.56
C TYR A 88 -2.22 4.27 -21.09
N TYR A 89 -2.67 3.96 -19.87
CA TYR A 89 -2.58 2.59 -19.34
C TYR A 89 -3.57 1.62 -20.00
N LEU A 90 -4.72 2.11 -20.48
CA LEU A 90 -5.70 1.27 -21.17
C LEU A 90 -5.31 0.97 -22.63
N VAL A 91 -4.71 1.95 -23.33
CA VAL A 91 -4.48 1.87 -24.78
C VAL A 91 -3.05 2.26 -25.15
N GLY A 92 -2.59 3.43 -24.67
CA GLY A 92 -1.30 4.01 -25.04
C GLY A 92 -0.07 3.13 -24.80
N THR A 93 -0.12 2.27 -23.78
CA THR A 93 0.97 1.35 -23.42
C THR A 93 1.17 0.27 -24.49
N PHE A 94 0.08 -0.17 -25.13
CA PHE A 94 0.11 -1.18 -26.19
C PHE A 94 0.37 -0.59 -27.58
N THR A 95 0.15 0.72 -27.75
CA THR A 95 0.37 1.43 -29.02
C THR A 95 1.70 2.17 -29.08
N GLY A 96 2.52 2.11 -28.03
CA GLY A 96 3.84 2.75 -27.97
C GLY A 96 3.78 4.27 -27.78
N GLU A 97 2.66 4.82 -27.27
CA GLU A 97 2.59 6.24 -26.97
C GLU A 97 3.66 6.65 -25.93
N PRO A 98 4.17 7.89 -25.98
CA PRO A 98 5.01 8.41 -24.91
C PRO A 98 4.17 8.63 -23.65
N HIS A 99 4.70 8.20 -22.49
CA HIS A 99 3.99 8.36 -21.22
C HIS A 99 3.70 9.86 -20.96
N PRO A 100 2.45 10.28 -20.71
CA PRO A 100 2.03 11.70 -20.68
C PRO A 100 2.55 12.49 -19.47
N PHE A 101 3.33 11.83 -18.61
CA PHE A 101 3.89 12.36 -17.38
C PHE A 101 5.35 11.95 -17.23
N ARG A 102 6.26 12.92 -17.06
CA ARG A 102 7.67 12.66 -16.77
C ARG A 102 7.90 12.67 -15.27
N ARG A 103 8.57 11.65 -14.73
CA ARG A 103 8.91 11.57 -13.31
C ARG A 103 10.01 12.59 -13.00
N THR A 104 9.86 13.31 -11.90
CA THR A 104 10.91 14.17 -11.33
C THR A 104 11.01 13.91 -9.84
N THR A 105 12.10 14.34 -9.20
CA THR A 105 12.28 14.22 -7.74
C THR A 105 11.13 14.83 -6.93
N ARG A 106 10.48 15.89 -7.46
CA ARG A 106 9.31 16.54 -6.86
C ARG A 106 7.96 15.91 -7.26
N ALA A 107 7.94 15.09 -8.32
CA ALA A 107 6.72 14.51 -8.86
C ALA A 107 6.96 13.03 -9.24
N LYS A 108 7.10 12.19 -8.20
CA LYS A 108 7.48 10.77 -8.30
C LYS A 108 6.37 9.87 -8.88
N HIS A 109 5.11 10.28 -8.77
CA HIS A 109 3.92 9.46 -9.09
C HIS A 109 3.11 10.04 -10.25
N ASN A 110 2.67 9.18 -11.17
CA ASN A 110 1.73 9.58 -12.21
C ASN A 110 0.29 9.72 -11.65
N PRO A 111 -0.62 10.42 -12.35
CA PRO A 111 -1.99 10.63 -11.89
C PRO A 111 -2.79 9.36 -11.54
N LEU A 112 -2.64 8.26 -12.28
CA LEU A 112 -3.31 6.99 -11.94
C LEU A 112 -2.79 6.43 -10.62
N GLN A 113 -1.46 6.38 -10.44
CA GLN A 113 -0.83 5.99 -9.18
C GLN A 113 -1.30 6.90 -8.03
N ARG A 114 -1.40 8.22 -8.24
CA ARG A 114 -1.92 9.16 -7.23
C ARG A 114 -3.36 8.85 -6.84
N LEU A 115 -4.24 8.53 -7.80
CA LEU A 115 -5.61 8.11 -7.53
C LEU A 115 -5.64 6.76 -6.78
N THR A 116 -4.83 5.79 -7.18
CA THR A 116 -4.73 4.51 -6.48
C THR A 116 -4.22 4.70 -5.04
N TYR A 117 -3.26 5.60 -4.81
CA TYR A 117 -2.82 5.97 -3.46
C TYR A 117 -3.90 6.71 -2.67
N LEU A 118 -4.73 7.53 -3.32
CA LEU A 118 -5.86 8.19 -2.69
C LEU A 118 -6.89 7.16 -2.21
N VAL A 119 -7.26 6.20 -3.05
CA VAL A 119 -8.17 5.09 -2.70
C VAL A 119 -7.57 4.25 -1.58
N LEU A 120 -6.28 3.92 -1.66
CA LEU A 120 -5.56 3.21 -0.59
C LEU A 120 -5.67 3.97 0.74
N LYS A 121 -5.42 5.28 0.75
CA LYS A 121 -5.36 6.10 1.96
C LYS A 121 -6.74 6.44 2.54
N LEU A 122 -7.74 6.72 1.70
CA LEU A 122 -9.03 7.23 2.13
C LEU A 122 -10.13 6.16 2.22
N ALA A 123 -9.94 5.00 1.59
CA ALA A 123 -10.92 3.92 1.63
C ALA A 123 -10.32 2.64 2.24
N ILE A 124 -9.33 2.04 1.57
CA ILE A 124 -8.82 0.71 1.98
C ILE A 124 -8.23 0.76 3.38
N THR A 125 -7.37 1.74 3.66
CA THR A 125 -6.68 1.88 4.94
C THR A 125 -7.66 2.10 6.11
N PRO A 126 -8.59 3.08 6.07
CA PRO A 126 -9.58 3.24 7.13
C PRO A 126 -10.48 2.02 7.30
N LEU A 127 -10.88 1.36 6.22
CA LEU A 127 -11.73 0.17 6.29
C LEU A 127 -11.01 -1.00 6.95
N VAL A 128 -9.80 -1.35 6.50
CA VAL A 128 -9.01 -2.46 7.08
C VAL A 128 -8.74 -2.21 8.56
N TRP A 129 -8.28 -1.02 8.93
CA TRP A 129 -7.94 -0.72 10.32
C TRP A 129 -9.17 -0.56 11.20
N GLY A 130 -10.20 0.16 10.75
CA GLY A 130 -11.42 0.37 11.52
C GLY A 130 -12.09 -0.97 11.85
N SER A 131 -12.29 -1.80 10.84
CA SER A 131 -12.87 -3.15 11.03
C SER A 131 -11.94 -4.09 11.80
N GLY A 132 -10.63 -4.04 11.56
CA GLY A 132 -9.64 -4.89 12.24
C GLY A 132 -9.50 -4.57 13.73
N LEU A 133 -9.49 -3.28 14.09
CA LEU A 133 -9.49 -2.84 15.49
C LEU A 133 -10.81 -3.22 16.18
N LEU A 134 -11.95 -3.04 15.50
CA LEU A 134 -13.24 -3.50 16.02
C LEU A 134 -13.21 -5.01 16.31
N TYR A 135 -12.63 -5.81 15.40
CA TYR A 135 -12.42 -7.25 15.61
C TYR A 135 -11.54 -7.55 16.82
N LEU A 136 -10.40 -6.88 16.93
CA LEU A 136 -9.43 -7.09 18.01
C LEU A 136 -10.02 -6.77 19.40
N PHE A 137 -10.95 -5.80 19.46
CA PHE A 137 -11.59 -5.36 20.70
C PHE A 137 -13.02 -5.87 20.87
N TYR A 138 -13.44 -6.91 20.13
CA TYR A 138 -14.79 -7.49 20.21
C TYR A 138 -15.25 -7.75 21.65
N ASN A 139 -14.39 -8.35 22.48
CA ASN A 139 -14.71 -8.68 23.88
C ASN A 139 -14.99 -7.44 24.76
N ARG A 140 -14.66 -6.24 24.29
CA ARG A 140 -14.94 -4.97 25.00
C ARG A 140 -16.19 -4.27 24.49
N TRP A 141 -16.82 -4.75 23.41
CA TRP A 141 -17.95 -4.06 22.79
C TRP A 141 -19.09 -3.80 23.77
N ALA A 142 -19.41 -4.77 24.63
CA ALA A 142 -20.47 -4.65 25.64
C ALA A 142 -20.27 -3.48 26.62
N HIS A 143 -19.04 -3.00 26.79
CA HIS A 143 -18.69 -1.88 27.67
C HIS A 143 -18.36 -0.59 26.89
N THR A 144 -18.68 -0.56 25.60
CA THR A 144 -18.43 0.58 24.70
C THR A 144 -19.68 0.90 23.90
N GLY A 145 -19.67 1.97 23.10
CA GLY A 145 -20.79 2.34 22.21
C GLY A 145 -21.04 1.39 21.03
N PHE A 146 -20.37 0.22 20.97
CA PHE A 146 -20.41 -0.70 19.83
C PHE A 146 -21.26 -1.95 20.05
N ALA A 147 -21.99 -2.06 21.17
CA ALA A 147 -22.79 -3.24 21.50
C ALA A 147 -23.89 -3.59 20.46
N GLY A 148 -24.32 -2.62 19.64
CA GLY A 148 -25.31 -2.83 18.58
C GLY A 148 -24.73 -3.30 17.23
N LEU A 149 -23.41 -3.44 17.10
CA LEU A 149 -22.79 -3.94 15.88
C LEU A 149 -22.84 -5.47 15.82
N GLU A 150 -23.05 -6.01 14.62
CA GLU A 150 -22.97 -7.44 14.38
C GLU A 150 -21.52 -7.84 14.04
N LEU A 151 -20.99 -8.84 14.77
CA LEU A 151 -19.63 -9.35 14.52
C LEU A 151 -19.46 -9.84 13.08
N GLY A 152 -20.47 -10.51 12.51
CA GLY A 152 -20.48 -10.98 11.14
C GLY A 152 -20.32 -9.85 10.12
N ALA A 153 -21.05 -8.74 10.32
CA ALA A 153 -20.94 -7.57 9.46
C ALA A 153 -19.54 -6.94 9.49
N VAL A 154 -18.94 -6.78 10.67
CA VAL A 154 -17.56 -6.27 10.79
C VAL A 154 -16.57 -7.22 10.13
N ALA A 155 -16.81 -8.54 10.20
CA ALA A 155 -15.96 -9.57 9.60
C ALA A 155 -15.95 -9.43 8.09
N LEU A 156 -17.14 -9.27 7.52
CA LEU A 156 -17.35 -9.13 6.10
C LEU A 156 -16.69 -7.85 5.58
N VAL A 157 -16.83 -6.74 6.31
CA VAL A 157 -16.15 -5.48 5.97
C VAL A 157 -14.63 -5.64 6.01
N HIS A 158 -14.09 -6.29 7.05
CA HIS A 158 -12.64 -6.51 7.15
C HIS A 158 -12.12 -7.37 6.00
N THR A 159 -12.85 -8.45 5.68
CA THR A 159 -12.53 -9.36 4.59
C THR A 159 -12.58 -8.63 3.25
N ALA A 160 -13.64 -7.87 2.97
CA ALA A 160 -13.76 -7.09 1.74
C ALA A 160 -12.62 -6.07 1.61
N ALA A 161 -12.27 -5.38 2.69
CA ALA A 161 -11.16 -4.44 2.71
C ALA A 161 -9.80 -5.13 2.48
N ALA A 162 -9.62 -6.35 3.02
CA ALA A 162 -8.43 -7.17 2.76
C ALA A 162 -8.33 -7.61 1.29
N PHE A 163 -9.44 -7.95 0.64
CA PHE A 163 -9.44 -8.24 -0.80
C PHE A 163 -9.14 -7.00 -1.65
N LEU A 164 -9.62 -5.81 -1.26
CA LEU A 164 -9.21 -4.57 -1.92
C LEU A 164 -7.70 -4.30 -1.75
N MET A 165 -7.13 -4.57 -0.57
CA MET A 165 -5.69 -4.50 -0.36
C MET A 165 -4.92 -5.50 -1.24
N LEU A 166 -5.41 -6.74 -1.36
CA LEU A 166 -4.82 -7.74 -2.25
C LEU A 166 -4.84 -7.28 -3.71
N ALA A 167 -5.98 -6.77 -4.19
CA ALA A 167 -6.10 -6.22 -5.53
C ALA A 167 -5.13 -5.04 -5.75
N PHE A 168 -5.00 -4.15 -4.76
CA PHE A 168 -4.00 -3.07 -4.78
C PHE A 168 -2.58 -3.62 -4.90
N VAL A 169 -2.19 -4.64 -4.12
CA VAL A 169 -0.85 -5.24 -4.17
C VAL A 169 -0.57 -5.84 -5.55
N ILE A 170 -1.52 -6.60 -6.11
CA ILE A 170 -1.38 -7.19 -7.45
C ILE A 170 -1.19 -6.09 -8.51
N ALA A 171 -2.07 -5.08 -8.52
CA ALA A 171 -1.97 -3.98 -9.45
C ALA A 171 -0.66 -3.18 -9.27
N HIS A 172 -0.25 -2.95 -8.03
CA HIS A 172 0.98 -2.23 -7.70
C HIS A 172 2.21 -2.95 -8.24
N VAL A 173 2.33 -4.27 -8.02
CA VAL A 173 3.44 -5.09 -8.52
C VAL A 173 3.41 -5.15 -10.05
N TYR A 174 2.25 -5.37 -10.66
CA TYR A 174 2.11 -5.35 -12.11
C TYR A 174 2.60 -4.03 -12.73
N MET A 175 2.16 -2.90 -12.18
CA MET A 175 2.55 -1.58 -12.66
C MET A 175 4.04 -1.28 -12.43
N ALA A 176 4.67 -1.89 -11.42
CA ALA A 176 6.12 -1.81 -11.23
C ALA A 176 6.92 -2.55 -12.32
N THR A 177 6.29 -3.47 -13.05
CA THR A 177 6.92 -4.16 -14.19
C THR A 177 6.75 -3.42 -15.53
N MET A 178 5.91 -2.38 -15.58
CA MET A 178 5.59 -1.60 -16.79
C MET A 178 6.60 -0.48 -17.09
N GLY A 179 7.87 -0.69 -16.73
CA GLY A 179 8.96 0.21 -17.10
C GLY A 179 9.56 -0.14 -18.46
N ARG A 180 10.62 0.59 -18.87
CA ARG A 180 11.41 0.23 -20.08
C ARG A 180 11.89 -1.23 -20.08
N THR A 181 12.16 -1.76 -18.89
CA THR A 181 12.40 -3.18 -18.64
C THR A 181 11.62 -3.56 -17.40
N ILE A 182 11.38 -4.86 -17.20
CA ILE A 182 10.63 -5.41 -16.05
C ILE A 182 11.20 -4.93 -14.71
N PHE A 183 12.49 -4.61 -14.64
CA PHE A 183 13.19 -4.19 -13.42
C PHE A 183 13.52 -2.70 -13.35
N SER A 184 13.23 -1.90 -14.38
CA SER A 184 13.70 -0.51 -14.42
C SER A 184 13.06 0.35 -13.34
N LEU A 185 11.81 0.08 -12.96
CA LEU A 185 11.13 0.78 -11.85
C LEU A 185 11.44 0.18 -10.47
N LEU A 186 11.86 -1.10 -10.43
CA LEU A 186 12.26 -1.77 -9.20
C LEU A 186 13.67 -1.38 -8.76
N LYS A 187 14.58 -1.14 -9.71
CA LYS A 187 15.99 -0.81 -9.42
C LYS A 187 16.16 0.41 -8.51
N PRO A 188 15.45 1.54 -8.68
CA PRO A 188 15.51 2.65 -7.73
C PRO A 188 14.95 2.32 -6.35
N MET A 189 13.98 1.40 -6.24
CA MET A 189 13.43 0.94 -4.96
C MET A 189 14.40 0.05 -4.16
N ILE A 190 15.44 -0.49 -4.82
CA ILE A 190 16.51 -1.24 -4.18
C ILE A 190 17.71 -0.33 -3.93
N THR A 191 18.19 0.34 -4.98
CA THR A 191 19.45 1.10 -4.98
C THR A 191 19.30 2.54 -4.49
N GLY A 192 18.12 3.13 -4.64
CA GLY A 192 17.85 4.55 -4.41
C GLY A 192 18.12 5.46 -5.62
N TYR A 193 18.70 4.93 -6.69
CA TYR A 193 19.17 5.73 -7.83
C TYR A 193 18.45 5.33 -9.12
N GLU A 194 18.14 6.33 -9.93
CA GLU A 194 17.66 6.16 -11.30
C GLU A 194 18.81 6.41 -12.28
N ASP A 195 18.90 5.58 -13.32
CA ASP A 195 19.87 5.77 -14.39
C ASP A 195 19.42 6.96 -15.26
N PRO A 196 20.35 7.81 -15.73
CA PRO A 196 20.00 8.92 -16.61
C PRO A 196 19.31 8.40 -17.88
N GLU A 197 18.24 9.07 -18.30
CA GLU A 197 17.57 8.77 -19.58
C GLU A 197 18.61 8.90 -20.71
N ARG A 198 18.80 7.82 -21.49
CA ARG A 198 19.42 7.93 -22.82
C ARG A 198 18.39 8.50 -23.80
#